data_AF-A0A944ED38-F1
#
_entry.id   AF-A0A944ED38-F1
#
_cell.length_a   1.000
_cell.length_b   1.000
_cell.length_c   1.000
_cell.angle_alpha   90.00
_cell.angle_beta   90.00
_cell.angle_gamma   90.00
#
_symmetry.space_group_name_H-M   'P 1'
#
loop_
_entity.id
_entity.type
_entity.pdbx_description
1 polymer ?
#
loop_
_entity_poly.entity_id
_entity_poly.type
_entity_poly.pdbx_seq_one_letter_code
_entity_poly.pdbx_strand_id
1 'polypeptide(L)'
;MSNRHKYPRDLLVRTAATATSLVDLLRRLDVPLGSGPYRYLRDRLRQYGIDTSHFDNEPLPQRRPHSYSRELLAEAAASSHSIREMLEFMGVAPYDSVYSHLRRKLDRFGIDTSHFTGRRGNTPKEIFPRDELARAVAESYSLAGVLRALGCPSGGAGRARLRRSIAIHGISTAHFVGQGHRRGQPSPTRKAAAEILRRLEPGSPRTTTALLRRALDESGVRQACGECGTGNTWQGKLLVLEIDHINGDRLDNRLENLRFLCPSCHSQTRSFSNPRGEAQYSGRRGSVPQLAKRAPV
;
A
#
# COMPACT_ATOMS: atom_id res chain seq x y z
N MET A 1 12.71 -20.54 11.92
CA MET A 1 13.50 -19.64 12.79
C MET A 1 14.90 -19.51 12.21
N SER A 2 15.26 -18.35 11.67
CA SER A 2 16.64 -17.85 11.59
C SER A 2 16.58 -16.54 10.81
N ASN A 3 16.34 -15.44 11.54
CA ASN A 3 16.68 -14.12 11.04
C ASN A 3 18.22 -14.11 10.95
N ARG A 4 18.77 -14.57 9.82
CA ARG A 4 20.22 -14.56 9.55
C ARG A 4 20.62 -13.10 9.40
N HIS A 5 20.88 -12.48 10.53
CA HIS A 5 21.46 -11.15 10.58
C HIS A 5 22.72 -11.13 9.73
N LYS A 6 22.81 -10.17 8.80
CA LYS A 6 23.92 -10.02 7.83
C LYS A 6 25.31 -10.08 8.49
N TYR A 7 25.41 -9.65 9.75
CA TYR A 7 26.59 -9.84 10.61
C TYR A 7 26.14 -10.44 11.94
N PRO A 8 26.39 -11.75 12.19
CA PRO A 8 26.09 -12.39 13.45
C PRO A 8 27.06 -11.93 14.55
N ARG A 9 26.63 -12.03 15.82
CA ARG A 9 27.41 -11.56 16.98
C ARG A 9 28.81 -12.17 17.03
N ASP A 10 28.92 -13.48 16.84
CA ASP A 10 30.21 -14.18 16.98
C ASP A 10 31.24 -13.75 15.93
N LEU A 11 30.77 -13.40 14.72
CA LEU A 11 31.62 -12.85 13.67
C LEU A 11 32.15 -11.48 14.08
N LEU A 12 31.29 -10.61 14.59
CA LEU A 12 31.67 -9.25 15.02
C LEU A 12 32.57 -9.27 16.25
N VAL A 13 32.38 -10.19 17.20
CA VAL A 13 33.26 -10.33 18.38
C VAL A 13 34.69 -10.68 17.96
N ARG A 14 34.86 -11.71 17.12
CA ARG A 14 36.19 -12.15 16.68
C ARG A 14 36.90 -11.09 15.82
N THR A 15 36.14 -10.43 14.94
CA THR A 15 36.72 -9.41 14.04
C THR A 15 36.99 -8.10 14.76
N ALA A 16 36.14 -7.68 15.72
CA ALA A 16 36.39 -6.48 16.52
C ALA A 16 37.57 -6.65 17.50
N ALA A 17 37.79 -7.85 18.05
CA ALA A 17 38.93 -8.11 18.93
C ALA A 17 40.30 -7.91 18.25
N THR A 18 40.35 -8.03 16.92
CA THR A 18 41.59 -7.88 16.13
C THR A 18 41.62 -6.60 15.30
N ALA A 19 40.52 -5.85 15.26
CA ALA A 19 40.43 -4.59 14.54
C ALA A 19 40.96 -3.44 15.39
N THR A 20 41.69 -2.53 14.77
CA THR A 20 42.23 -1.33 15.43
C THR A 20 41.32 -0.11 15.26
N SER A 21 40.38 -0.14 14.32
CA SER A 21 39.41 0.92 14.10
C SER A 21 38.13 0.36 13.50
N LEU A 22 37.06 1.15 13.48
CA LEU A 22 35.83 0.78 12.79
C LEU A 22 36.03 0.70 11.25
N VAL A 23 36.97 1.46 10.70
CA VAL A 23 37.35 1.42 9.28
C VAL A 23 38.12 0.12 8.99
N ASP A 24 39.03 -0.28 9.87
CA ASP A 24 39.73 -1.57 9.79
C ASP A 24 38.74 -2.75 9.91
N LEU A 25 37.75 -2.65 10.79
CA LEU A 25 36.67 -3.64 10.89
C LEU A 25 35.88 -3.76 9.58
N LEU A 26 35.55 -2.64 8.92
CA LEU A 26 34.90 -2.66 7.60
C LEU A 26 35.78 -3.34 6.54
N ARG A 27 37.10 -3.08 6.52
CA ARG A 27 38.05 -3.75 5.62
C ARG A 27 38.09 -5.25 5.86
N ARG A 28 38.21 -5.68 7.12
CA ARG A 28 38.27 -7.10 7.52
C ARG A 28 36.99 -7.87 7.21
N LEU A 29 35.85 -7.19 7.16
CA LEU A 29 34.55 -7.76 6.81
C LEU A 29 34.22 -7.65 5.31
N ASP A 30 35.15 -7.14 4.49
CA ASP A 30 34.97 -6.88 3.04
C ASP A 30 33.73 -6.02 2.75
N VAL A 31 33.52 -4.99 3.58
CA VAL A 31 32.38 -4.08 3.48
C VAL A 31 32.80 -2.76 2.84
N PRO A 32 32.02 -2.22 1.88
CA PRO A 32 32.33 -0.95 1.27
C PRO A 32 32.52 0.18 2.29
N LEU A 33 33.64 0.88 2.18
CA LEU A 33 33.99 2.03 3.03
C LEU A 33 33.06 3.21 2.70
N GLY A 34 31.96 3.33 3.45
CA GLY A 34 30.94 4.35 3.27
C GLY A 34 30.16 4.63 4.55
N SER A 35 29.52 5.80 4.61
CA SER A 35 28.82 6.28 5.80
C SER A 35 27.67 5.37 6.25
N GLY A 36 26.97 4.73 5.30
CA GLY A 36 25.90 3.79 5.58
C GLY A 36 26.39 2.52 6.30
N PRO A 37 27.27 1.71 5.68
CA PRO A 37 27.82 0.52 6.32
C PRO A 37 28.58 0.81 7.63
N TYR A 38 29.31 1.93 7.68
CA TYR A 38 30.00 2.40 8.89
C TYR A 38 29.02 2.62 10.05
N ARG A 39 27.93 3.37 9.81
CA ARG A 39 26.88 3.62 10.81
C ARG A 39 26.22 2.32 11.25
N TYR A 40 25.86 1.47 10.28
CA TYR A 40 25.18 0.22 10.55
C TYR A 40 26.01 -0.73 11.44
N LEU A 41 27.30 -0.92 11.14
CA LEU A 41 28.17 -1.76 11.98
C LEU A 41 28.42 -1.17 13.35
N ARG A 42 28.63 0.16 13.46
CA ARG A 42 28.78 0.84 14.75
C ARG A 42 27.57 0.61 15.66
N ASP A 43 26.37 0.83 15.13
CA ASP A 43 25.14 0.70 15.88
C ASP A 43 24.89 -0.77 16.26
N ARG A 44 25.34 -1.70 15.40
CA ARG A 44 25.28 -3.14 15.65
C ARG A 44 26.23 -3.62 16.75
N LEU A 45 27.46 -3.11 16.78
CA LEU A 45 28.44 -3.39 17.85
C LEU A 45 27.89 -2.93 19.21
N ARG A 46 27.29 -1.73 19.26
CA ARG A 46 26.60 -1.21 20.46
C ARG A 46 25.44 -2.10 20.89
N GLN A 47 24.59 -2.51 19.95
CA GLN A 47 23.46 -3.40 20.24
C GLN A 47 23.90 -4.75 20.84
N TYR A 48 25.06 -5.27 20.42
CA TYR A 48 25.60 -6.53 20.91
C TYR A 48 26.50 -6.39 22.16
N GLY A 49 26.74 -5.16 22.63
CA GLY A 49 27.59 -4.87 23.78
C GLY A 49 29.04 -5.31 23.56
N ILE A 50 29.54 -5.18 22.33
CA ILE A 50 30.93 -5.55 22.00
C ILE A 50 31.84 -4.38 22.36
N ASP A 51 32.88 -4.66 23.15
CA ASP A 51 33.86 -3.63 23.52
C ASP A 51 34.64 -3.17 22.28
N THR A 52 34.70 -1.86 22.13
CA THR A 52 35.37 -1.14 21.04
C THR A 52 36.16 0.05 21.59
N SER A 53 36.45 0.06 22.89
CA SER A 53 37.21 1.11 23.57
C SER A 53 38.64 1.24 23.04
N HIS A 54 39.21 0.13 22.54
CA HIS A 54 40.52 0.08 21.89
C HIS A 54 40.52 0.56 20.43
N PHE A 55 39.36 0.97 19.87
CA PHE A 55 39.29 1.45 18.50
C PHE A 55 39.77 2.90 18.39
N ASP A 56 40.73 3.11 17.49
CA ASP A 56 41.16 4.44 17.09
C ASP A 56 40.07 5.16 16.27
N ASN A 57 40.04 6.48 16.38
CA ASN A 57 39.16 7.34 15.59
C ASN A 57 39.71 7.57 14.18
N GLU A 58 39.81 6.49 13.39
CA GLU A 58 40.21 6.55 11.99
C GLU A 58 39.05 7.13 11.15
N PRO A 59 39.24 8.27 10.45
CA PRO A 59 38.21 8.81 9.58
C PRO A 59 38.01 7.92 8.35
N LEU A 60 36.77 7.87 7.84
CA LEU A 60 36.50 7.24 6.55
C LEU A 60 37.34 7.91 5.46
N PRO A 61 37.87 7.15 4.48
CA PRO A 61 38.63 7.72 3.39
C PRO A 61 37.77 8.73 2.63
N GLN A 62 38.34 9.91 2.36
CA GLN A 62 37.63 10.94 1.60
C GLN A 62 37.37 10.41 0.19
N ARG A 63 36.09 10.22 -0.14
CA ARG A 63 35.69 9.95 -1.52
C ARG A 63 35.82 11.25 -2.30
N ARG A 64 36.63 11.24 -3.37
CA ARG A 64 36.65 12.37 -4.32
C ARG A 64 35.22 12.57 -4.83
N PRO A 65 34.61 13.76 -4.61
CA PRO A 65 33.30 14.02 -5.14
C PRO A 65 33.36 13.92 -6.66
N HIS A 66 32.68 12.93 -7.24
CA HIS A 66 32.43 12.90 -8.68
C HIS A 66 31.36 13.93 -8.99
N SER A 67 31.71 15.22 -8.89
CA SER A 67 30.84 16.28 -9.35
C SER A 67 31.01 16.42 -10.85
N TYR A 68 29.97 16.10 -11.62
CA TYR A 68 29.86 16.62 -12.98
C TYR A 68 30.01 18.14 -12.92
N SER A 69 31.11 18.66 -13.47
CA SER A 69 31.34 20.10 -13.63
C SER A 69 30.40 20.65 -14.68
N ARG A 70 30.19 21.96 -14.68
CA ARG A 70 29.32 22.59 -15.68
C ARG A 70 29.93 22.45 -17.07
N GLU A 71 31.25 22.57 -17.17
CA GLU A 71 32.03 22.51 -18.39
C GLU A 71 31.91 21.12 -19.05
N LEU A 72 32.13 20.06 -18.26
CA LEU A 72 32.02 18.68 -18.74
C LEU A 72 30.60 18.35 -19.22
N LEU A 73 29.57 18.85 -18.50
CA LEU A 73 28.18 18.63 -18.92
C LEU A 73 27.80 19.43 -20.16
N ALA A 74 28.34 20.63 -20.33
CA ALA A 74 28.10 21.46 -21.51
C ALA A 74 28.76 20.85 -22.74
N GLU A 75 30.00 20.38 -22.61
CA GLU A 75 30.73 19.68 -23.68
C GLU A 75 30.05 18.36 -24.05
N ALA A 76 29.67 17.55 -23.06
CA ALA A 76 28.94 16.31 -23.29
C ALA A 76 27.58 16.57 -23.96
N ALA A 77 26.87 17.64 -23.57
CA ALA A 77 25.60 18.02 -24.18
C ALA A 77 25.77 18.52 -25.62
N ALA A 78 26.82 19.28 -25.92
CA ALA A 78 27.09 19.74 -27.28
C ALA A 78 27.45 18.57 -28.22
N SER A 79 28.18 17.57 -27.70
CA SER A 79 28.65 16.40 -28.46
C SER A 79 27.66 15.24 -28.52
N SER A 80 26.45 15.38 -27.95
CA SER A 80 25.47 14.30 -27.81
C SER A 80 24.07 14.74 -28.22
N HIS A 81 23.24 13.78 -28.62
CA HIS A 81 21.81 13.95 -28.87
C HIS A 81 20.92 13.21 -27.84
N SER A 82 21.50 12.64 -26.79
CA SER A 82 20.73 12.06 -25.69
C SER A 82 21.51 12.01 -24.38
N ILE A 83 20.81 11.91 -23.24
CA ILE A 83 21.46 11.70 -21.93
C ILE A 83 22.27 10.38 -21.91
N ARG A 84 21.85 9.38 -22.70
CA ARG A 84 22.59 8.12 -22.84
C ARG A 84 23.93 8.36 -23.56
N GLU A 85 23.93 9.09 -24.68
CA GLU A 85 25.16 9.46 -25.39
C GLU A 85 26.07 10.34 -24.54
N MET A 86 25.50 11.25 -23.74
CA MET A 86 26.29 12.02 -22.76
C MET A 86 27.01 11.10 -21.76
N LEU A 87 26.34 10.03 -21.31
CA LEU A 87 26.93 9.06 -20.40
C LEU A 87 28.06 8.27 -21.06
N GLU A 88 27.88 7.89 -22.33
CA GLU A 88 28.91 7.25 -23.14
C GLU A 88 30.10 8.19 -23.34
N PHE A 89 29.87 9.46 -23.67
CA PHE A 89 30.90 10.50 -23.81
C PHE A 89 31.69 10.71 -22.51
N MET A 90 31.00 10.73 -21.37
CA MET A 90 31.63 10.87 -20.04
C MET A 90 32.24 9.57 -19.51
N GLY A 91 32.13 8.44 -20.22
CA GLY A 91 32.61 7.13 -19.78
C GLY A 91 31.89 6.58 -18.53
N VAL A 92 30.65 7.00 -18.29
CA VAL A 92 29.86 6.60 -17.11
C VAL A 92 28.88 5.51 -17.49
N ALA A 93 28.97 4.35 -16.83
CA ALA A 93 28.02 3.26 -17.02
C ALA A 93 26.59 3.68 -16.59
N PRO A 94 25.55 3.33 -17.37
CA PRO A 94 24.18 3.72 -17.05
C PRO A 94 23.64 2.97 -15.81
N TYR A 95 23.04 3.71 -14.88
CA TYR A 95 22.18 3.17 -13.81
C TYR A 95 20.96 4.07 -13.59
N ASP A 96 19.87 3.52 -13.05
CA ASP A 96 18.53 4.14 -13.11
C ASP A 96 18.45 5.57 -12.56
N SER A 97 19.20 5.89 -11.50
CA SER A 97 19.17 7.21 -10.86
C SER A 97 20.03 8.26 -11.57
N VAL A 98 20.90 7.87 -12.51
CA VAL A 98 21.78 8.80 -13.23
C VAL A 98 21.01 9.72 -14.14
N TYR A 99 20.04 9.19 -14.89
CA TYR A 99 19.26 9.98 -15.85
C TYR A 99 18.56 11.16 -15.17
N SER A 100 17.89 10.89 -14.05
CA SER A 100 17.20 11.91 -13.25
C SER A 100 18.15 12.86 -12.53
N HIS A 101 19.37 12.41 -12.20
CA HIS A 101 20.40 13.25 -11.60
C HIS A 101 21.01 14.22 -12.61
N LEU A 102 21.39 13.73 -13.79
CA LEU A 102 21.93 14.54 -14.88
C LEU A 102 20.91 15.56 -15.37
N ARG A 103 19.64 15.18 -15.49
CA ARG A 103 18.58 16.11 -15.91
C ARG A 103 18.46 17.32 -14.97
N ARG A 104 18.39 17.07 -13.65
CA ARG A 104 18.38 18.15 -12.65
C ARG A 104 19.64 19.00 -12.69
N LYS A 105 20.81 18.42 -13.01
CA LYS A 105 22.05 19.18 -13.15
C LYS A 105 22.04 20.06 -14.39
N LEU A 106 21.58 19.54 -15.53
CA LEU A 106 21.43 20.28 -16.78
C LEU A 106 20.48 21.47 -16.60
N ASP A 107 19.31 21.23 -15.99
CA ASP A 107 18.34 22.27 -15.67
C ASP A 107 18.93 23.34 -14.74
N ARG A 108 19.63 22.91 -13.68
CA ARG A 108 20.26 23.82 -12.72
C ARG A 108 21.38 24.66 -13.33
N PHE A 109 22.13 24.13 -14.29
CA PHE A 109 23.22 24.83 -14.96
C PHE A 109 22.77 25.59 -16.21
N GLY A 110 21.50 25.47 -16.61
CA GLY A 110 20.95 26.13 -17.80
C GLY A 110 21.61 25.66 -19.10
N ILE A 111 22.02 24.39 -19.18
CA ILE A 111 22.66 23.83 -20.38
C ILE A 111 21.59 23.49 -21.40
N ASP A 112 21.70 24.03 -22.62
CA ASP A 112 20.74 23.72 -23.68
C ASP A 112 20.85 22.25 -24.13
N THR A 113 19.70 21.58 -24.14
CA THR A 113 19.54 20.19 -24.59
C THR A 113 18.33 20.05 -25.51
N SER A 114 17.90 21.16 -26.12
CA SER A 114 16.77 21.23 -27.03
C SER A 114 16.92 20.33 -28.27
N HIS A 115 18.16 20.10 -28.70
CA HIS A 115 18.58 19.26 -29.83
C HIS A 115 18.61 17.75 -29.52
N PHE A 116 18.33 17.34 -28.28
CA PHE A 116 18.36 15.91 -27.92
C PHE A 116 17.22 15.12 -28.57
N THR A 117 17.57 14.14 -29.39
CA THR A 117 16.69 13.17 -30.05
C THR A 117 16.48 11.93 -29.17
N GLY A 118 16.01 12.14 -27.95
CA GLY A 118 15.78 11.07 -26.98
C GLY A 118 14.51 11.32 -26.20
N ARG A 119 13.39 10.75 -26.68
CA ARG A 119 12.03 10.80 -26.12
C ARG A 119 11.78 12.00 -25.19
N ARG A 120 11.27 13.08 -25.79
CA ARG A 120 10.29 13.88 -25.07
C ARG A 120 9.15 12.93 -24.67
N GLY A 121 9.14 12.48 -23.41
CA GLY A 121 7.91 12.02 -22.75
C GLY A 121 6.82 13.11 -22.67
N ASN A 122 7.10 14.27 -23.28
CA ASN A 122 6.25 15.44 -23.39
C ASN A 122 6.46 16.14 -24.74
N THR A 123 6.42 15.42 -25.86
CA THR A 123 6.03 16.08 -27.12
C THR A 123 4.64 16.66 -26.84
N PRO A 124 4.37 17.95 -27.07
CA PRO A 124 3.02 18.48 -26.97
C PRO A 124 2.17 17.68 -27.95
N LYS A 125 1.46 16.66 -27.45
CA LYS A 125 0.43 15.99 -28.25
C LYS A 125 -0.56 17.09 -28.58
N GLU A 126 -0.76 17.31 -29.87
CA GLU A 126 -1.71 18.27 -30.42
C GLU A 126 -3.01 18.23 -29.62
N ILE A 127 -3.46 19.43 -29.23
CA ILE A 127 -4.68 19.68 -28.49
C ILE A 127 -5.85 19.29 -29.40
N PHE A 128 -6.95 18.79 -28.84
CA PHE A 128 -8.13 18.49 -29.65
C PHE A 128 -8.71 19.77 -30.28
N PRO A 129 -9.14 19.74 -31.55
CA PRO A 129 -9.87 20.85 -32.16
C PRO A 129 -11.09 21.22 -31.32
N ARG A 130 -11.38 22.52 -31.20
CA ARG A 130 -12.42 23.04 -30.29
C ARG A 130 -13.80 22.45 -30.59
N ASP A 131 -14.19 22.44 -31.86
CA ASP A 131 -15.55 22.05 -32.27
C ASP A 131 -15.81 20.57 -32.07
N GLU A 132 -14.81 19.73 -32.38
CA GLU A 132 -14.87 18.29 -32.14
C GLU A 132 -14.93 17.97 -30.65
N LEU A 133 -14.10 18.66 -29.85
CA LEU A 133 -14.09 18.50 -28.41
C LEU A 133 -15.41 18.96 -27.77
N ALA A 134 -15.97 20.08 -28.21
CA ALA A 134 -17.22 20.61 -27.68
C ALA A 134 -18.38 19.64 -27.90
N ARG A 135 -18.50 19.08 -29.12
CA ARG A 135 -19.50 18.04 -29.44
C ARG A 135 -19.34 16.81 -28.56
N ALA A 136 -18.12 16.28 -28.49
CA ALA A 136 -17.83 15.08 -27.69
C ALA A 136 -18.08 15.28 -26.19
N VAL A 137 -17.82 16.49 -25.66
CA VAL A 137 -18.13 16.85 -24.26
C VAL A 137 -19.64 16.96 -24.02
N ALA A 138 -20.40 17.53 -24.97
CA ALA A 138 -21.85 17.65 -24.85
C ALA A 138 -22.55 16.27 -24.85
N GLU A 139 -22.07 15.33 -25.66
CA GLU A 139 -22.64 13.98 -25.79
C GLU A 139 -22.20 13.01 -24.67
N SER A 140 -21.25 13.41 -23.83
CA SER A 140 -20.64 12.54 -22.82
C SER A 140 -20.89 13.03 -21.40
N TYR A 141 -20.90 12.08 -20.45
CA TYR A 141 -21.02 12.37 -19.01
C TYR A 141 -19.74 12.04 -18.22
N SER A 142 -18.63 11.71 -18.92
CA SER A 142 -17.34 11.41 -18.31
C SER A 142 -16.18 11.61 -19.28
N LEU A 143 -14.99 11.90 -18.76
CA LEU A 143 -13.75 12.01 -19.56
C LEU A 143 -13.45 10.76 -20.39
N ALA A 144 -13.81 9.57 -19.88
CA ALA A 144 -13.64 8.33 -20.62
C ALA A 144 -14.64 8.22 -21.78
N GLY A 145 -15.87 8.71 -21.60
CA GLY A 145 -16.87 8.84 -22.66
C GLY A 145 -16.37 9.76 -23.78
N VAL A 146 -15.86 10.94 -23.41
CA VAL A 146 -15.30 11.90 -24.37
C VAL A 146 -14.16 11.29 -25.17
N LEU A 147 -13.22 10.59 -24.52
CA LEU A 147 -12.13 9.92 -25.22
C LEU A 147 -12.64 8.83 -26.19
N ARG A 148 -13.70 8.09 -25.85
CA ARG A 148 -14.31 7.11 -26.77
C ARG A 148 -14.96 7.78 -27.97
N ALA A 149 -15.70 8.87 -27.75
CA ALA A 149 -16.32 9.65 -28.84
C ALA A 149 -15.26 10.24 -29.79
N LEU A 150 -14.08 10.61 -29.27
CA LEU A 150 -12.94 11.09 -30.04
C LEU A 150 -12.04 9.96 -30.59
N GLY A 151 -12.47 8.69 -30.53
CA GLY A 151 -11.69 7.54 -31.03
C GLY A 151 -10.36 7.30 -30.31
N CYS A 152 -10.17 7.87 -29.13
CA CYS A 152 -8.91 7.87 -28.39
C CYS A 152 -8.89 6.84 -27.25
N PRO A 153 -7.74 6.18 -27.01
CA PRO A 153 -7.58 5.28 -25.87
C PRO A 153 -7.79 5.99 -24.52
N SER A 154 -8.55 5.35 -23.63
CA SER A 154 -8.86 5.88 -22.29
C SER A 154 -7.73 5.67 -21.27
N GLY A 155 -6.51 6.10 -21.62
CA GLY A 155 -5.30 6.02 -20.79
C GLY A 155 -4.95 7.31 -20.04
N GLY A 156 -3.91 7.28 -19.20
CA GLY A 156 -3.45 8.44 -18.43
C GLY A 156 -3.02 9.63 -19.30
N ALA A 157 -2.23 9.35 -20.35
CA ALA A 157 -1.79 10.35 -21.32
C ALA A 157 -2.96 10.98 -22.10
N GLY A 158 -3.95 10.17 -22.49
CA GLY A 158 -5.17 10.64 -23.17
C GLY A 158 -5.99 11.56 -22.28
N ARG A 159 -6.21 11.19 -21.01
CA ARG A 159 -6.90 12.03 -20.03
C ARG A 159 -6.17 13.35 -19.77
N ALA A 160 -4.83 13.33 -19.70
CA ALA A 160 -4.03 14.55 -19.54
C ALA A 160 -4.20 15.50 -20.73
N ARG A 161 -4.11 14.98 -21.97
CA ARG A 161 -4.37 15.76 -23.19
C ARG A 161 -5.79 16.34 -23.19
N LEU A 162 -6.79 15.53 -22.86
CA LEU A 162 -8.18 15.96 -22.82
C LEU A 162 -8.40 17.10 -21.82
N ARG A 163 -7.91 16.97 -20.58
CA ARG A 163 -8.02 18.03 -19.56
C ARG A 163 -7.36 19.33 -19.99
N ARG A 164 -6.16 19.25 -20.58
CA ARG A 164 -5.48 20.43 -21.14
C ARG A 164 -6.32 21.08 -22.24
N SER A 165 -6.90 20.27 -23.13
CA SER A 165 -7.71 20.79 -24.24
C SER A 165 -9.00 21.45 -23.76
N ILE A 166 -9.67 20.87 -22.76
CA ILE A 166 -10.85 21.46 -22.12
C ILE A 166 -10.53 22.80 -21.47
N ALA A 167 -9.41 22.87 -20.74
CA ALA A 167 -8.98 24.10 -20.07
C ALA A 167 -8.63 25.22 -21.06
N ILE A 168 -7.91 24.90 -22.14
CA ILE A 168 -7.51 25.86 -23.18
C ILE A 168 -8.73 26.41 -23.92
N HIS A 169 -9.70 25.55 -24.25
CA HIS A 169 -10.91 25.95 -24.97
C HIS A 169 -12.02 26.50 -24.09
N GLY A 170 -11.85 26.50 -22.76
CA GLY A 170 -12.83 26.98 -21.79
C GLY A 170 -14.16 26.20 -21.81
N ILE A 171 -14.12 24.91 -22.13
CA ILE A 171 -15.34 24.09 -22.26
C ILE A 171 -15.81 23.63 -20.88
N SER A 172 -17.08 23.87 -20.56
CA SER A 172 -17.66 23.40 -19.29
C SER A 172 -17.86 21.88 -19.27
N THR A 173 -17.50 21.23 -18.15
CA THR A 173 -17.78 19.81 -17.88
C THR A 173 -18.60 19.63 -16.60
N ALA A 174 -19.39 20.63 -16.21
CA ALA A 174 -20.14 20.62 -14.95
C ALA A 174 -21.17 19.47 -14.88
N HIS A 175 -21.70 19.03 -16.03
CA HIS A 175 -22.62 17.89 -16.13
C HIS A 175 -21.94 16.52 -16.00
N PHE A 176 -20.62 16.46 -15.86
CA PHE A 176 -19.93 15.18 -15.66
C PHE A 176 -20.16 14.67 -14.24
N VAL A 177 -20.90 13.55 -14.14
CA VAL A 177 -21.27 12.89 -12.88
C VAL A 177 -20.11 12.13 -12.21
N GLY A 178 -18.96 12.00 -12.88
CA GLY A 178 -17.76 11.35 -12.34
C GLY A 178 -18.03 9.90 -11.90
N GLN A 179 -17.58 9.53 -10.70
CA GLN A 179 -17.85 8.22 -10.09
C GLN A 179 -19.27 8.11 -9.50
N GLY A 180 -20.06 9.19 -9.57
CA GLY A 180 -21.41 9.27 -9.02
C GLY A 180 -22.52 8.81 -9.97
N HIS A 181 -22.21 8.43 -11.22
CA HIS A 181 -23.22 8.05 -12.22
C HIS A 181 -24.09 6.85 -11.82
N ARG A 182 -23.58 6.01 -10.90
CA ARG A 182 -24.30 4.86 -10.32
C ARG A 182 -24.59 5.04 -8.83
N ARG A 183 -24.46 6.25 -8.28
CA ARG A 183 -24.70 6.47 -6.85
C ARG A 183 -26.17 6.16 -6.53
N GLY A 184 -26.38 5.27 -5.57
CA GLY A 184 -27.71 4.79 -5.18
C GLY A 184 -28.25 3.62 -6.01
N GLN A 185 -27.60 3.24 -7.11
CA GLN A 185 -28.00 2.08 -7.91
C GLN A 185 -27.16 0.85 -7.53
N PRO A 186 -27.79 -0.30 -7.21
CA PRO A 186 -27.07 -1.55 -7.03
C PRO A 186 -26.31 -1.95 -8.29
N SER A 187 -25.15 -2.60 -8.13
CA SER A 187 -24.45 -3.20 -9.28
C SER A 187 -25.34 -4.24 -9.95
N PRO A 188 -25.41 -4.30 -11.30
CA PRO A 188 -26.12 -5.38 -12.00
C PRO A 188 -25.60 -6.78 -11.65
N THR A 189 -24.34 -6.87 -11.23
CA THR A 189 -23.68 -8.13 -10.81
C THR A 189 -23.72 -8.37 -9.30
N ARG A 190 -24.53 -7.59 -8.57
CA ARG A 190 -24.68 -7.76 -7.12
C ARG A 190 -25.45 -9.05 -6.85
N LYS A 191 -24.82 -9.99 -6.13
CA LYS A 191 -25.49 -11.21 -5.64
C LYS A 191 -26.68 -10.87 -4.76
N ALA A 192 -27.80 -11.58 -4.90
CA ALA A 192 -28.95 -11.44 -4.01
C ALA A 192 -28.64 -11.95 -2.59
N ALA A 193 -29.39 -11.50 -1.57
CA ALA A 193 -29.25 -12.00 -0.20
C ALA A 193 -29.42 -13.53 -0.13
N ALA A 194 -30.39 -14.09 -0.86
CA ALA A 194 -30.65 -15.53 -0.90
C ALA A 194 -29.48 -16.35 -1.47
N GLU A 195 -28.69 -15.79 -2.39
CA GLU A 195 -27.48 -16.46 -2.93
C GLU A 195 -26.33 -16.49 -1.91
N ILE A 196 -26.34 -15.56 -0.96
CA ILE A 196 -25.33 -15.42 0.10
C ILE A 196 -25.72 -16.25 1.32
N LEU A 197 -26.99 -16.17 1.73
CA LEU A 197 -27.54 -16.80 2.94
C LEU A 197 -27.90 -18.27 2.69
N ARG A 198 -26.91 -19.05 2.29
CA ARG A 198 -27.04 -20.49 2.01
C ARG A 198 -25.86 -21.26 2.55
N ARG A 199 -26.01 -22.58 2.65
CA ARG A 199 -24.89 -23.47 2.92
C ARG A 199 -23.98 -23.55 1.69
N LEU A 200 -22.68 -23.47 1.93
CA LEU A 200 -21.65 -23.63 0.89
C LEU A 200 -21.11 -25.06 0.89
N GLU A 201 -20.70 -25.53 -0.29
CA GLU A 201 -20.07 -26.84 -0.43
C GLU A 201 -18.73 -26.90 0.32
N PRO A 202 -18.36 -28.06 0.90
CA PRO A 202 -17.05 -28.25 1.53
C PRO A 202 -15.90 -27.82 0.61
N GLY A 203 -14.95 -27.05 1.15
CA GLY A 203 -13.82 -26.49 0.38
C GLY A 203 -14.09 -25.14 -0.28
N SER A 204 -15.32 -24.63 -0.25
CA SER A 204 -15.64 -23.27 -0.70
C SER A 204 -14.90 -22.21 0.13
N PRO A 205 -14.53 -21.05 -0.48
CA PRO A 205 -14.00 -19.93 0.29
C PRO A 205 -15.07 -19.39 1.23
N ARG A 206 -14.66 -18.97 2.44
CA ARG A 206 -15.57 -18.35 3.41
C ARG A 206 -16.17 -17.07 2.81
N THR A 207 -17.47 -16.89 3.00
CA THR A 207 -18.15 -15.64 2.62
C THR A 207 -17.67 -14.51 3.51
N THR A 208 -17.36 -13.36 2.90
CA THR A 208 -16.83 -12.22 3.64
C THR A 208 -17.89 -11.62 4.57
N THR A 209 -17.47 -11.11 5.73
CA THR A 209 -18.37 -10.51 6.72
C THR A 209 -19.19 -9.35 6.15
N ALA A 210 -18.62 -8.58 5.20
CA ALA A 210 -19.34 -7.51 4.53
C ALA A 210 -20.54 -8.00 3.70
N LEU A 211 -20.40 -9.15 3.02
CA LEU A 211 -21.51 -9.76 2.27
C LEU A 211 -22.57 -10.32 3.21
N LEU A 212 -22.16 -11.02 4.27
CA LEU A 212 -23.09 -11.57 5.26
C LEU A 212 -23.88 -10.46 5.95
N ARG A 213 -23.21 -9.41 6.45
CA ARG A 213 -23.89 -8.28 7.10
C ARG A 213 -24.94 -7.67 6.20
N ARG A 214 -24.54 -7.36 4.95
CA ARG A 214 -25.43 -6.77 3.95
C ARG A 214 -26.64 -7.67 3.66
N ALA A 215 -26.43 -8.98 3.55
CA ALA A 215 -27.52 -9.92 3.30
C ALA A 215 -28.47 -10.03 4.51
N LEU A 216 -27.94 -10.03 5.74
CA LEU A 216 -28.75 -10.01 6.97
C LEU A 216 -29.57 -8.71 7.08
N ASP A 217 -28.98 -7.56 6.74
CA ASP A 217 -29.68 -6.28 6.67
C ASP A 217 -30.82 -6.30 5.64
N GLU A 218 -30.55 -6.82 4.43
CA GLU A 218 -31.55 -6.99 3.36
C GLU A 218 -32.69 -7.94 3.78
N SER A 219 -32.40 -8.93 4.62
CA SER A 219 -33.38 -9.86 5.18
C SER A 219 -34.12 -9.33 6.41
N GLY A 220 -33.87 -8.09 6.85
CA GLY A 220 -34.57 -7.47 7.98
C GLY A 220 -34.15 -8.00 9.35
N VAL A 221 -32.98 -8.63 9.47
CA VAL A 221 -32.47 -9.10 10.76
C VAL A 221 -32.17 -7.91 11.66
N ARG A 222 -32.71 -7.94 12.87
CA ARG A 222 -32.49 -6.89 13.87
C ARG A 222 -30.99 -6.77 14.18
N GLN A 223 -30.46 -5.55 14.09
CA GLN A 223 -29.10 -5.19 14.50
C GLN A 223 -28.98 -5.10 16.03
N ALA A 224 -29.20 -6.23 16.72
CA ALA A 224 -29.04 -6.38 18.15
C ALA A 224 -28.38 -7.72 18.47
N CYS A 225 -27.67 -7.77 19.59
CA CYS A 225 -27.08 -8.99 20.11
C CYS A 225 -28.18 -10.04 20.37
N GLY A 226 -28.03 -11.23 19.80
CA GLY A 226 -28.96 -12.35 19.98
C GLY A 226 -28.94 -12.97 21.37
N GLU A 227 -27.96 -12.63 22.21
CA GLU A 227 -27.83 -13.13 23.59
C GLU A 227 -28.35 -12.11 24.61
N CYS A 228 -27.75 -10.91 24.64
CA CYS A 228 -28.07 -9.90 25.65
C CYS A 228 -29.00 -8.78 25.16
N GLY A 229 -29.42 -8.81 23.89
CA GLY A 229 -30.30 -7.78 23.31
C GLY A 229 -29.66 -6.41 23.09
N THR A 230 -28.37 -6.22 23.43
CA THR A 230 -27.66 -4.95 23.23
C THR A 230 -27.72 -4.55 21.76
N GLY A 231 -28.21 -3.35 21.46
CA GLY A 231 -28.30 -2.83 20.10
C GLY A 231 -26.94 -2.50 19.49
N ASN A 232 -26.96 -1.88 18.31
CA ASN A 232 -25.77 -1.38 17.62
C ASN A 232 -25.26 -0.02 18.17
N THR A 233 -25.69 0.40 19.36
CA THR A 233 -25.25 1.66 19.98
C THR A 233 -24.75 1.39 21.40
N TRP A 234 -23.57 1.88 21.71
CA TRP A 234 -22.95 1.79 23.04
C TRP A 234 -22.29 3.12 23.39
N GLN A 235 -22.66 3.70 24.55
CA GLN A 235 -22.17 5.01 25.01
C GLN A 235 -22.29 6.13 23.94
N GLY A 236 -23.42 6.16 23.23
CA GLY A 236 -23.68 7.15 22.17
C GLY A 236 -22.87 6.95 20.88
N LYS A 237 -22.09 5.88 20.76
CA LYS A 237 -21.31 5.54 19.57
C LYS A 237 -21.81 4.24 18.94
N LEU A 238 -21.55 4.06 17.65
CA LEU A 238 -21.88 2.83 16.94
C LEU A 238 -21.09 1.65 17.54
N LEU A 239 -21.79 0.66 18.05
CA LEU A 239 -21.24 -0.64 18.42
C LEU A 239 -21.31 -1.57 17.20
N VAL A 240 -20.15 -1.98 16.71
CA VAL A 240 -20.06 -2.98 15.65
C VAL A 240 -20.35 -4.35 16.27
N LEU A 241 -21.57 -4.84 16.08
CA LEU A 241 -21.92 -6.22 16.41
C LEU A 241 -21.15 -7.19 15.51
N GLU A 242 -20.76 -8.34 15.98
CA GLU A 242 -20.06 -9.39 15.24
C GLU A 242 -21.07 -10.41 14.69
N ILE A 243 -20.74 -11.08 13.59
CA ILE A 243 -21.59 -12.14 13.02
C ILE A 243 -21.05 -13.48 13.50
N ASP A 244 -21.88 -14.21 14.24
CA ASP A 244 -21.60 -15.53 14.77
C ASP A 244 -22.40 -16.60 14.02
N HIS A 245 -21.76 -17.75 13.83
CA HIS A 245 -22.37 -18.96 13.30
C HIS A 245 -22.75 -19.83 14.49
N ILE A 246 -24.04 -20.07 14.73
CA ILE A 246 -24.56 -20.76 15.92
C ILE A 246 -23.92 -22.15 16.07
N ASN A 247 -23.79 -22.88 14.96
CA ASN A 247 -23.14 -24.19 14.92
C ASN A 247 -21.60 -24.16 14.81
N GLY A 248 -20.99 -22.97 14.69
CA GLY A 248 -19.55 -22.79 14.46
C GLY A 248 -19.06 -23.13 13.04
N ASP A 249 -19.92 -23.64 12.16
CA ASP A 249 -19.58 -23.93 10.76
C ASP A 249 -19.60 -22.66 9.91
N ARG A 250 -18.41 -22.19 9.57
CA ARG A 250 -18.17 -21.01 8.73
C ARG A 250 -18.68 -21.13 7.28
N LEU A 251 -19.10 -22.31 6.83
CA LEU A 251 -19.69 -22.54 5.52
C LEU A 251 -21.22 -22.58 5.55
N ASP A 252 -21.83 -22.65 6.73
CA ASP A 252 -23.29 -22.67 6.88
C ASP A 252 -23.84 -21.25 7.09
N ASN A 253 -24.00 -20.50 5.99
CA ASN A 253 -24.51 -19.11 6.05
C ASN A 253 -26.03 -19.03 6.00
N ARG A 254 -26.76 -20.12 6.25
CA ARG A 254 -28.23 -20.07 6.28
C ARG A 254 -28.69 -19.10 7.38
N LEU A 255 -29.79 -18.41 7.11
CA LEU A 255 -30.29 -17.32 7.97
C LEU A 255 -30.50 -17.78 9.41
N GLU A 256 -31.06 -18.98 9.59
CA GLU A 256 -31.31 -19.59 10.90
C GLU A 256 -30.03 -19.93 11.69
N ASN A 257 -28.87 -20.00 11.03
CA ASN A 257 -27.59 -20.31 11.67
C ASN A 257 -26.74 -19.06 11.95
N LEU A 258 -27.18 -17.88 11.50
CA LEU A 258 -26.45 -16.63 11.68
C LEU A 258 -27.12 -15.76 12.74
N ARG A 259 -26.31 -15.11 13.57
CA ARG A 259 -26.77 -14.10 14.53
C ARG A 259 -25.78 -12.98 14.72
N PHE A 260 -26.28 -11.81 15.09
CA PHE A 260 -25.42 -10.73 15.58
C PHE A 260 -25.12 -10.94 17.07
N LEU A 261 -23.87 -10.75 17.48
CA LEU A 261 -23.46 -10.74 18.89
C LEU A 261 -22.68 -9.46 19.21
N CYS A 262 -22.82 -8.92 20.41
CA CYS A 262 -21.88 -7.89 20.86
C CYS A 262 -20.50 -8.53 21.15
N PRO A 263 -19.40 -7.76 21.12
CA PRO A 263 -18.05 -8.30 21.35
C PRO A 263 -17.92 -9.08 22.67
N SER A 264 -18.61 -8.64 23.73
CA SER A 264 -18.59 -9.30 25.04
C SER A 264 -19.35 -10.63 25.08
N CYS A 265 -20.45 -10.77 24.34
CA CYS A 265 -21.17 -12.04 24.24
C CYS A 265 -20.47 -12.99 23.27
N HIS A 266 -19.92 -12.46 22.16
CA HIS A 266 -19.18 -13.27 21.21
C HIS A 266 -17.92 -13.86 21.83
N SER A 267 -17.21 -13.13 22.70
CA SER A 267 -16.05 -13.66 23.42
C SER A 267 -16.36 -14.84 24.34
N GLN A 268 -17.63 -15.09 24.65
CA GLN A 268 -18.10 -16.20 25.50
C GLN A 268 -18.59 -17.40 24.68
N THR A 269 -18.64 -17.31 23.34
CA THR A 269 -19.08 -18.44 22.52
C THR A 269 -18.01 -19.53 22.48
N ARG A 270 -18.46 -20.79 22.36
CA ARG A 270 -17.55 -21.95 22.26
C ARG A 270 -16.64 -21.91 21.03
N SER A 271 -17.09 -21.23 19.97
CA SER A 271 -16.41 -21.04 18.70
C SER A 271 -15.48 -19.83 18.68
N PHE A 272 -15.43 -19.04 19.75
CA PHE A 272 -14.65 -17.81 19.80
C PHE A 272 -13.16 -18.09 19.64
N SER A 273 -12.55 -17.48 18.62
CA SER A 273 -11.10 -17.56 18.33
C SER A 273 -10.51 -18.96 18.05
N ASN A 274 -11.27 -20.05 18.17
CA ASN A 274 -10.81 -21.40 17.86
C ASN A 274 -11.87 -22.23 17.10
N PRO A 275 -11.72 -22.43 15.77
CA PRO A 275 -12.66 -23.22 14.99
C PRO A 275 -12.47 -24.74 15.11
N ARG A 276 -11.56 -25.25 15.97
CA ARG A 276 -11.24 -26.69 16.10
C ARG A 276 -11.19 -27.22 17.54
N GLY A 277 -11.64 -26.46 18.54
CA GLY A 277 -11.64 -26.93 19.92
C GLY A 277 -12.63 -26.17 20.80
N GLU A 278 -13.15 -26.83 21.83
CA GLU A 278 -13.94 -26.21 22.89
C GLU A 278 -13.14 -25.04 23.48
N ALA A 279 -13.67 -23.81 23.41
CA ALA A 279 -13.09 -22.68 24.11
C ALA A 279 -13.01 -23.00 25.61
N GLN A 280 -11.78 -23.16 26.10
CA GLN A 280 -11.46 -23.39 27.49
C GLN A 280 -11.65 -22.10 28.29
N TYR A 281 -12.61 -22.08 29.20
CA TYR A 281 -12.42 -21.42 30.50
C TYR A 281 -12.07 -22.46 31.56
N SER A 282 -11.08 -23.32 31.27
CA SER A 282 -10.42 -24.12 32.29
C SER A 282 -9.24 -23.33 32.86
N GLY A 283 -9.47 -22.65 33.99
CA GLY A 283 -8.40 -22.28 34.91
C GLY A 283 -8.26 -20.80 35.28
N ARG A 284 -9.07 -20.34 36.24
CA ARG A 284 -8.61 -19.72 37.50
C ARG A 284 -9.82 -19.54 38.44
N ARG A 285 -9.65 -19.99 39.68
CA ARG A 285 -10.67 -20.10 40.74
C ARG A 285 -11.49 -18.81 40.93
N GLY A 286 -12.79 -18.96 41.13
CA GLY A 286 -13.69 -17.91 41.57
C GLY A 286 -15.15 -18.27 41.35
N SER A 287 -15.78 -18.86 42.36
CA SER A 287 -17.21 -19.08 42.47
C SER A 287 -18.04 -17.85 42.07
N VAL A 288 -19.04 -18.03 41.21
CA VAL A 288 -20.27 -17.21 41.26
C VAL A 288 -21.45 -18.19 41.40
N PRO A 289 -22.36 -17.96 42.36
CA PRO A 289 -23.33 -18.97 42.78
C PRO A 289 -24.36 -19.28 41.69
N GLN A 290 -24.88 -20.50 41.72
CA GLN A 290 -26.21 -20.80 41.18
C GLN A 290 -27.20 -19.74 41.68
N LEU A 291 -27.61 -18.83 40.79
CA LEU A 291 -28.81 -18.05 41.04
C LEU A 291 -29.99 -19.03 40.97
N ALA A 292 -30.62 -19.16 42.13
CA ALA A 292 -31.69 -20.08 42.42
C ALA A 292 -32.81 -20.03 41.37
N LYS A 293 -33.31 -21.22 41.06
CA LYS A 293 -34.67 -21.41 40.53
C LYS A 293 -35.63 -20.59 41.39
N ARG A 294 -36.22 -19.52 40.84
CA ARG A 294 -37.50 -19.03 41.34
C ARG A 294 -38.57 -19.94 40.77
N ALA A 295 -39.16 -20.76 41.64
CA ALA A 295 -40.42 -21.43 41.37
C ALA A 295 -41.53 -20.37 41.17
N PRO A 296 -42.57 -20.68 40.37
CA PRO A 296 -43.68 -19.77 40.19
C PRO A 296 -44.54 -19.75 41.47
N VAL A 297 -45.01 -18.55 41.82
CA VAL A 297 -46.26 -18.33 42.58
C VAL A 297 -47.20 -17.62 41.63
#